data_AF-A0A7K0SH51-F1
#
_entry.id   AF-A0A7K0SH51-F1
#
_cell.length_a   1.000
_cell.length_b   1.000
_cell.length_c   1.000
_cell.angle_alpha   90.00
_cell.angle_beta   90.00
_cell.angle_gamma   90.00
#
_symmetry.space_group_name_H-M   'P 1'
#
loop_
_entity.id
_entity.type
_entity.pdbx_description
1 polymer ?
#
loop_
_entity_poly.entity_id
_entity_poly.type
_entity_poly.pdbx_seq_one_letter_code
_entity_poly.pdbx_strand_id
1 'polypeptide(L)' 'WTLDRAPRSTCPTCGATKLPHIVCGNCGTYRGRQVIDVS' A
#
# COMPACT_ATOMS: atom_id res chain seq x y z
N TRP A 1 17.55 -8.21 22.29
CA TRP A 1 16.18 -8.34 21.75
C TRP A 1 16.16 -7.68 20.39
N THR A 2 15.86 -8.45 19.33
CA THR A 2 15.93 -7.96 17.94
C THR A 2 14.51 -7.87 17.40
N LEU A 3 14.16 -6.75 16.75
CA LEU A 3 12.84 -6.53 16.16
C LEU A 3 12.74 -7.18 14.78
N ASP A 4 11.60 -7.83 14.52
CA ASP A 4 11.25 -8.36 13.20
C ASP A 4 10.82 -7.25 12.22
N ARG A 5 10.82 -7.59 10.93
CA ARG A 5 10.38 -6.67 9.88
C ARG A 5 8.86 -6.56 9.82
N ALA A 6 8.40 -5.35 9.50
CA ALA A 6 6.99 -5.09 9.26
C ALA A 6 6.44 -5.89 8.05
N PRO A 7 5.16 -6.31 8.10
CA PRO A 7 4.52 -6.99 6.98
C PRO A 7 4.35 -6.05 5.78
N ARG A 8 4.45 -6.62 4.59
CA ARG A 8 4.36 -5.91 3.30
C ARG A 8 3.45 -6.67 2.34
N SER A 9 2.70 -5.94 1.52
CA SER A 9 1.80 -6.48 0.51
C SER A 9 1.93 -5.71 -0.80
N THR A 10 1.63 -6.35 -1.92
CA THR A 10 1.68 -5.71 -3.24
C THR A 10 0.37 -4.99 -3.53
N CYS A 11 0.44 -3.77 -4.06
CA CYS A 11 -0.73 -3.05 -4.55
C CYS A 11 -1.27 -3.74 -5.81
N PRO A 12 -2.55 -4.16 -5.84
CA PRO A 12 -3.11 -4.82 -7.02
C PRO A 12 -3.29 -3.88 -8.22
N THR A 13 -3.27 -2.56 -8.02
CA THR A 13 -3.47 -1.58 -9.10
C THR A 13 -2.17 -1.18 -9.80
N CYS A 14 -1.11 -0.86 -9.04
CA CYS A 14 0.14 -0.34 -9.60
C CYS A 14 1.36 -1.24 -9.36
N GLY A 15 1.20 -2.35 -8.63
CA GLY A 15 2.30 -3.28 -8.32
C GLY A 15 3.28 -2.80 -7.24
N ALA A 16 3.12 -1.60 -6.68
CA ALA A 16 4.02 -1.09 -5.65
C ALA A 16 3.89 -1.88 -4.33
N THR A 17 4.99 -2.00 -3.58
CA THR A 17 4.96 -2.53 -2.22
C THR A 17 4.28 -1.52 -1.29
N LYS A 18 3.29 -1.96 -0.53
CA LYS A 18 2.55 -1.14 0.44
C LYS A 18 2.30 -1.89 1.74
N LEU A 19 1.87 -1.14 2.75
CA LEU A 19 1.38 -1.74 3.98
C LEU A 19 0.01 -2.43 3.73
N PRO A 20 -0.23 -3.60 4.35
CA PRO A 20 -1.53 -4.25 4.32
C PRO A 20 -2.59 -3.37 4.98
N HIS A 21 -3.85 -3.45 4.50
CA HIS A 21 -5.01 -2.70 5.03
C HIS A 21 -4.98 -1.17 4.93
N ILE A 22 -3.95 -0.57 4.33
CA ILE A 22 -3.85 0.89 4.14
C ILE A 22 -4.02 1.26 2.65
N VAL A 23 -4.41 2.50 2.36
CA VAL A 23 -4.38 3.09 1.01
C VAL A 23 -2.95 3.01 0.45
N CYS A 24 -2.81 2.71 -0.84
CA CYS A 24 -1.51 2.74 -1.49
C CYS A 24 -0.98 4.17 -1.54
N GLY A 25 0.15 4.44 -0.89
CA GLY A 25 0.77 5.77 -0.92
C GLY A 25 1.36 6.16 -2.29
N ASN A 26 1.47 5.21 -3.23
CA ASN A 26 2.05 5.46 -4.55
C ASN A 26 1.00 5.85 -5.61
N CYS A 27 -0.19 5.25 -5.56
CA CYS A 27 -1.25 5.51 -6.55
C CYS A 27 -2.59 5.92 -5.93
N GLY A 28 -2.65 6.02 -4.60
CA GLY A 28 -3.84 6.48 -3.89
C GLY A 28 -5.01 5.50 -3.86
N THR A 29 -4.82 4.25 -4.28
CA THR A 29 -5.92 3.29 -4.37
C THR A 29 -6.07 2.40 -3.14
N TYR A 30 -7.32 2.06 -2.82
CA TYR A 30 -7.69 1.04 -1.85
C TYR A 30 -8.92 0.27 -2.37
N ARG A 31 -8.85 -1.07 -2.34
CA ARG A 31 -9.92 -1.96 -2.85
C ARG A 31 -10.39 -1.61 -4.27
N GLY A 32 -9.45 -1.26 -5.15
CA GLY A 32 -9.72 -1.00 -6.57
C GLY A 32 -10.35 0.37 -6.86
N ARG A 33 -10.43 1.27 -5.88
CA ARG A 33 -10.90 2.65 -6.06
C ARG A 33 -9.81 3.63 -5.65
N GLN A 34 -9.66 4.73 -6.39
CA GLN A 34 -8.80 5.84 -6.00
C GLN A 34 -9.48 6.61 -4.86
N VAL A 35 -8.80 6.70 -3.72
CA VAL A 35 -9.33 7.32 -2.49
C VAL A 35 -8.64 8.63 -2.20
N ILE A 36 -7.36 8.74 -2.57
CA ILE A 36 -6.59 9.97 -2.49
C ILE A 36 -5.99 10.27 -3.86
N ASP A 37 -5.89 11.55 -4.18
CA ASP A 37 -5.09 12.00 -5.31
C ASP A 37 -3.62 12.05 -4.86
N VAL A 38 -2.77 11.32 -5.59
CA VAL A 38 -1.32 11.28 -5.35
C VAL A 38 -0.68 11.99 -6.54
N SER A 39 -0.81 13.32 -6.55
CA SER A 39 -0.13 14.22 -7.46
C SER A 39 1.32 14.46 -7.03
#